data_AF-A0A4P2QAY0-F1
#
_entry.id   AF-A0A4P2QAY0-F1
#
_cell.length_a   1.000
_cell.length_b   1.000
_cell.length_c   1.000
_cell.angle_alpha   90.00
_cell.angle_beta   90.00
_cell.angle_gamma   90.00
#
_symmetry.space_group_name_H-M   'P 1'
#
loop_
_entity.id
_entity.type
_entity.pdbx_description
1 polymer ?
#
loop_
_entity_poly.entity_id
_entity_poly.type
_entity_poly.pdbx_seq_one_letter_code
_entity_poly.pdbx_strand_id
1 'polypeptide(L)'
;MLDDDKLSPDLVWQPDGHLTEIALGALGDGEEALLPEGALAHAARCLPCASALGRAALLSLRVGEALREQAAPGAEEPAALREQAAPGAQAAPEPVAPREPLPIAALAVALALSALGAAPGLVAGASGLKESWDRLWRACSVVVQTGCAIAGNGALSGGLTALPWLSAALLVVVGLGIAWGRGNELSLKGGIGCASSRSRPVCCPRGAPPRCSSPRSGSR
;
A
#
# COMPACT_ATOMS: atom_id res chain seq x y z
N MET A 1 22.51 -22.69 -18.50
CA MET A 1 22.05 -22.94 -17.13
C MET A 1 20.70 -22.24 -17.04
N LEU A 2 19.75 -22.74 -17.85
CA LEU A 2 18.67 -23.65 -17.47
C LEU A 2 17.70 -22.91 -16.55
N ASP A 3 16.73 -22.25 -17.18
CA ASP A 3 15.49 -21.73 -16.60
C ASP A 3 14.60 -22.81 -15.95
N ASP A 4 15.18 -23.95 -15.53
CA ASP A 4 14.48 -25.10 -14.93
C ASP A 4 13.97 -24.81 -13.52
N ASP A 5 14.43 -23.74 -12.88
CA ASP A 5 14.00 -23.36 -11.53
C ASP A 5 12.66 -22.59 -11.50
N LYS A 6 12.11 -22.24 -12.67
CA LYS A 6 10.82 -21.53 -12.76
C LYS A 6 9.64 -22.50 -12.77
N LEU A 7 8.56 -22.11 -12.11
CA LEU A 7 7.30 -22.83 -12.15
C LEU A 7 6.79 -22.92 -13.60
N SER A 8 6.24 -24.09 -13.94
CA SER A 8 5.57 -24.31 -15.21
C SER A 8 4.49 -23.24 -15.45
N PRO A 9 4.36 -22.67 -16.66
CA PRO A 9 3.36 -21.65 -16.96
C PRO A 9 1.93 -22.12 -16.66
N ASP A 10 1.64 -23.41 -16.78
CA ASP A 10 0.32 -23.98 -16.45
C ASP A 10 0.00 -23.94 -14.95
N LEU A 11 1.03 -23.88 -14.09
CA LEU A 11 0.88 -23.69 -12.65
C LEU A 11 0.75 -22.22 -12.28
N VAL A 12 1.19 -21.30 -13.14
CA VAL A 12 1.23 -19.87 -12.86
C VAL A 12 0.00 -19.14 -13.41
N TRP A 13 -0.46 -19.57 -14.59
CA TRP A 13 -1.53 -18.92 -15.32
C TRP A 13 -2.77 -19.82 -15.39
N GLN A 14 -3.91 -19.23 -15.05
CA GLN A 14 -5.22 -19.81 -15.32
C GLN A 14 -5.59 -19.67 -16.81
N PRO A 15 -6.49 -20.51 -17.35
CA PRO A 15 -6.93 -20.43 -18.74
C PRO A 15 -7.60 -19.10 -19.12
N ASP A 16 -8.08 -18.34 -18.13
CA ASP A 16 -8.70 -17.02 -18.29
C ASP A 16 -7.68 -15.87 -18.29
N GLY A 17 -6.39 -16.17 -18.12
CA GLY A 17 -5.30 -15.21 -18.09
C GLY A 17 -5.04 -14.59 -16.71
N HIS A 18 -5.67 -15.08 -15.63
CA HIS A 18 -5.35 -14.68 -14.26
C HIS A 18 -4.22 -15.52 -13.66
N LEU A 19 -3.62 -15.03 -12.57
CA LEU A 19 -2.66 -15.80 -11.80
C LEU A 19 -3.39 -16.88 -10.98
N THR A 20 -2.79 -18.05 -10.87
CA THR A 20 -3.28 -19.10 -9.94
C THR A 20 -3.01 -18.70 -8.48
N GLU A 21 -3.69 -19.35 -7.55
CA GLU A 21 -3.42 -19.18 -6.11
C GLU A 21 -1.97 -19.56 -5.74
N ILE A 22 -1.36 -20.51 -6.45
CA ILE A 22 0.05 -20.90 -6.24
C ILE A 22 0.97 -19.73 -6.59
N ALA A 23 0.75 -19.08 -7.75
CA ALA A 23 1.54 -17.92 -8.14
C ALA A 23 1.32 -16.71 -7.22
N LEU A 24 0.09 -16.50 -6.76
CA LEU A 24 -0.21 -15.45 -5.79
C LEU A 24 0.44 -15.71 -4.42
N GLY A 25 0.48 -16.97 -3.98
CA GLY A 25 1.20 -17.37 -2.76
C GLY A 25 2.69 -17.10 -2.87
N ALA A 26 3.33 -17.55 -3.95
CA ALA A 26 4.75 -17.28 -4.22
C ALA A 26 5.06 -15.78 -4.24
N LEU A 27 4.20 -14.95 -4.86
CA LEU A 27 4.33 -13.49 -4.81
C LEU A 27 4.17 -12.93 -3.38
N GLY A 28 3.24 -13.48 -2.59
CA GLY A 28 3.01 -13.08 -1.21
C GLY A 28 4.19 -13.37 -0.28
N ASP A 29 4.90 -14.47 -0.55
CA ASP A 29 6.05 -14.92 0.21
C ASP A 29 7.38 -14.26 -0.23
N GLY A 30 7.37 -13.49 -1.33
CA GLY A 30 8.58 -12.85 -1.88
C GLY A 30 9.46 -13.80 -2.71
N GLU A 31 8.87 -14.87 -3.21
CA GLU A 31 9.53 -15.89 -4.03
C GLU A 31 9.35 -15.61 -5.53
N GLU A 32 9.45 -14.35 -5.96
CA GLU A 32 9.26 -13.98 -7.38
C GLU A 32 10.25 -14.64 -8.33
N ALA A 33 11.38 -15.13 -7.83
CA ALA A 33 12.38 -15.87 -8.61
C ALA A 33 11.82 -17.20 -9.17
N LEU A 34 10.82 -17.79 -8.50
CA LEU A 34 10.15 -19.01 -8.95
C LEU A 34 9.16 -18.76 -10.09
N LEU A 35 8.86 -17.50 -10.41
CA LEU A 35 7.81 -17.14 -11.36
C LEU A 35 8.38 -16.82 -12.76
N PRO A 36 7.64 -17.16 -13.83
CA PRO A 36 7.97 -16.70 -15.17
C PRO A 36 7.91 -15.18 -15.26
N GLU A 37 8.66 -14.65 -16.22
CA GLU A 37 8.71 -13.21 -16.46
C GLU A 37 7.30 -12.67 -16.77
N GLY A 38 6.99 -11.50 -16.21
CA GLY A 38 5.70 -10.84 -16.42
C GLY A 38 4.61 -11.19 -15.40
N ALA A 39 4.76 -12.23 -14.58
CA ALA A 39 3.79 -12.55 -13.52
C ALA A 39 3.62 -11.37 -12.53
N LEU A 40 4.71 -10.81 -12.04
CA LEU A 40 4.71 -9.64 -11.16
C LEU A 40 4.09 -8.41 -11.85
N ALA A 41 4.46 -8.15 -13.10
CA ALA A 41 3.92 -7.04 -13.86
C ALA A 41 2.40 -7.17 -14.12
N HIS A 42 1.92 -8.41 -14.31
CA HIS A 42 0.50 -8.70 -14.42
C HIS A 42 -0.22 -8.48 -13.09
N ALA A 43 0.28 -9.00 -11.98
CA ALA A 43 -0.32 -8.79 -10.66
C ALA A 43 -0.50 -7.30 -10.34
N ALA A 44 0.45 -6.45 -10.73
CA ALA A 44 0.38 -5.00 -10.52
C ALA A 44 -0.66 -4.28 -11.40
N ARG A 45 -1.05 -4.85 -12.55
CA ARG A 45 -1.96 -4.23 -13.52
C ARG A 45 -3.37 -4.84 -13.52
N CYS A 46 -3.48 -6.11 -13.14
CA CYS A 46 -4.70 -6.88 -13.15
C CYS A 46 -5.42 -6.73 -11.81
N LEU A 47 -6.51 -5.96 -11.79
CA LEU A 47 -7.26 -5.65 -10.56
C LEU A 47 -7.74 -6.91 -9.80
N PRO A 48 -8.28 -7.96 -10.46
CA PRO A 48 -8.61 -9.21 -9.79
C PRO A 48 -7.40 -9.85 -9.06
N CYS A 49 -6.26 -9.99 -9.75
CA CYS A 49 -5.04 -10.57 -9.18
C CYS A 49 -4.50 -9.73 -8.01
N ALA A 50 -4.46 -8.39 -8.17
CA ALA A 50 -4.06 -7.48 -7.11
C ALA A 50 -4.96 -7.59 -5.87
N SER A 51 -6.27 -7.70 -6.08
CA SER A 51 -7.24 -7.86 -4.98
C SER A 51 -7.10 -9.21 -4.27
N ALA A 52 -6.83 -10.28 -5.01
CA ALA A 52 -6.60 -11.61 -4.46
C ALA A 52 -5.32 -11.66 -3.63
N LEU A 53 -4.21 -11.10 -4.15
CA LEU A 53 -2.95 -10.95 -3.43
C LEU A 53 -3.13 -10.17 -2.12
N GLY A 54 -3.87 -9.05 -2.16
CA GLY A 54 -4.17 -8.27 -0.97
C GLY A 54 -4.97 -9.03 0.09
N ARG A 55 -5.94 -9.86 -0.31
CA ARG A 55 -6.69 -10.73 0.62
C ARG A 55 -5.79 -11.79 1.24
N ALA A 56 -4.94 -12.43 0.44
CA ALA A 56 -3.98 -13.41 0.93
C ALA A 56 -3.04 -12.78 1.98
N ALA A 57 -2.48 -11.60 1.70
CA ALA A 57 -1.64 -10.87 2.64
C ALA A 57 -2.36 -10.54 3.98
N LEU A 58 -3.62 -10.07 3.92
CA LEU A 58 -4.40 -9.80 5.13
C LEU A 58 -4.71 -11.07 5.93
N LEU A 59 -4.93 -12.21 5.26
CA LEU A 59 -5.10 -13.50 5.92
C LEU A 59 -3.80 -13.94 6.61
N SER A 60 -2.64 -13.81 5.95
CA SER A 60 -1.34 -14.13 6.55
C SER A 60 -1.05 -13.30 7.80
N LEU A 61 -1.43 -12.01 7.81
CA LEU A 61 -1.32 -11.17 9.01
C LEU A 61 -2.16 -11.71 10.17
N ARG A 62 -3.42 -12.07 9.92
CA ARG A 62 -4.31 -12.63 10.95
C ARG A 62 -3.84 -13.99 11.47
N VAL A 63 -3.33 -14.84 10.59
CA VAL A 63 -2.72 -16.12 10.98
C VAL A 63 -1.51 -15.86 11.86
N GLY A 64 -0.66 -14.90 11.49
CA GLY A 64 0.50 -14.52 12.30
C GLY A 64 0.14 -13.93 13.66
N GLU A 65 -0.98 -13.21 13.78
CA GLU A 65 -1.53 -12.75 15.06
C GLU A 65 -2.01 -13.92 15.92
N ALA A 66 -2.82 -14.82 15.34
CA ALA A 66 -3.32 -16.01 16.04
C ALA A 66 -2.17 -16.92 16.53
N LEU A 67 -1.12 -17.11 15.71
CA LEU A 67 0.06 -17.89 16.11
C LEU A 67 0.86 -17.20 17.23
N ARG A 68 0.95 -15.86 17.22
CA ARG A 68 1.59 -15.10 18.31
C ARG A 68 0.80 -15.18 19.61
N GLU A 69 -0.52 -15.14 19.55
CA GLU A 69 -1.40 -15.34 20.70
C GLU A 69 -1.24 -16.75 21.29
N GLN A 70 -1.14 -17.77 20.44
CA GLN A 70 -0.88 -19.16 20.88
C GLN A 70 0.54 -19.36 21.45
N ALA A 71 1.53 -18.66 20.90
CA ALA A 71 2.91 -18.73 21.35
C ALA A 71 3.20 -17.86 22.59
N ALA A 72 2.27 -17.02 23.02
CA ALA A 72 2.45 -16.19 24.21
C ALA A 72 2.62 -17.09 25.45
N PRO A 73 3.74 -16.95 26.20
CA PRO A 73 4.00 -17.76 27.39
C PRO A 73 2.94 -17.44 28.46
N GLY A 74 1.95 -18.32 28.59
CA GLY A 74 0.76 -18.08 29.40
C GLY A 74 -0.53 -18.61 28.77
N ALA A 75 -0.53 -18.94 27.46
CA ALA A 75 -1.55 -19.81 26.90
C ALA A 75 -1.44 -21.16 27.62
N GLU A 76 -2.43 -21.42 28.46
CA GLU A 76 -2.45 -22.52 29.43
C GLU A 76 -2.09 -23.83 28.74
N GLU A 77 -0.86 -24.28 28.96
CA GLU A 77 -0.50 -25.67 28.72
C GLU A 77 -1.55 -26.50 29.47
N PRO A 78 -2.35 -27.34 28.79
CA PRO A 78 -3.49 -28.00 29.40
C PRO A 78 -3.02 -28.66 30.70
N ALA A 79 -3.62 -28.22 31.82
CA ALA A 79 -3.19 -28.52 33.18
C ALA A 79 -2.99 -30.03 33.46
N ALA A 80 -3.52 -30.90 32.61
CA ALA A 80 -3.34 -32.34 32.63
C ALA A 80 -1.87 -32.83 32.49
N LEU A 81 -0.94 -32.01 31.97
CA LEU A 81 0.50 -32.37 31.92
C LEU A 81 1.35 -31.66 32.99
N ARG A 82 0.80 -30.68 33.70
CA ARG A 82 1.57 -29.79 34.59
C ARG A 82 1.69 -30.29 36.04
N GLU A 83 1.02 -31.39 36.40
CA GLU A 83 1.00 -31.92 37.77
C GLU A 83 2.31 -32.66 38.17
N GLN A 84 3.31 -32.76 37.30
CA GLN A 84 4.59 -33.46 37.61
C GLN A 84 5.84 -32.57 37.63
N ALA A 85 5.73 -31.25 37.46
CA ALA A 85 6.87 -30.34 37.56
C ALA A 85 6.92 -29.66 38.96
N ALA A 86 8.02 -29.89 39.67
CA ALA A 86 8.25 -29.55 41.06
C ALA A 86 8.03 -28.06 41.44
N PRO A 87 7.62 -27.77 42.69
CA PRO A 87 7.44 -26.42 43.20
C PRO A 87 8.79 -25.79 43.54
N GLY A 88 9.26 -24.83 42.74
CA GLY A 88 10.49 -24.11 43.05
C GLY A 88 10.63 -22.79 42.28
N ALA A 89 10.42 -21.68 43.00
CA ALA A 89 10.77 -20.31 42.63
C ALA A 89 9.96 -19.63 41.50
N GLN A 90 8.76 -19.15 41.84
CA GLN A 90 8.11 -18.05 41.13
C GLN A 90 8.84 -16.74 41.47
N ALA A 91 9.54 -16.16 40.49
CA ALA A 91 10.10 -14.82 40.59
C ALA A 91 8.96 -13.79 40.55
N ALA A 92 9.01 -12.82 41.47
CA ALA A 92 7.98 -11.80 41.63
C ALA A 92 7.85 -10.92 40.37
N PRO A 93 6.63 -10.56 39.93
CA PRO A 93 6.41 -9.68 38.81
C PRO A 93 6.97 -8.28 39.08
N GLU A 94 7.82 -7.79 38.17
CA GLU A 94 8.37 -6.44 38.23
C GLU A 94 7.26 -5.37 38.09
N PRO A 95 7.33 -4.27 38.86
CA PRO A 95 6.32 -3.22 38.83
C PRO A 95 6.33 -2.45 37.51
N VAL A 96 5.17 -2.41 36.86
CA VAL A 96 4.93 -1.68 35.61
C VAL A 96 5.08 -0.17 35.86
N ALA A 97 6.02 0.46 35.15
CA ALA A 97 6.31 1.89 35.27
C ALA A 97 5.13 2.78 34.81
N PRO A 98 4.95 3.96 35.44
CA PRO A 98 3.89 4.91 35.10
C PRO A 98 4.06 5.49 33.70
N ARG A 99 2.96 5.58 32.94
CA ARG A 99 2.93 6.12 31.58
C ARG A 99 2.96 7.65 31.60
N GLU A 100 3.91 8.24 30.87
CA GLU A 100 4.00 9.69 30.72
C GLU A 100 2.85 10.26 29.87
N PRO A 101 2.40 11.50 30.15
CA PRO A 101 1.34 12.14 29.40
C PRO A 101 1.79 12.48 27.97
N LEU A 102 0.90 12.23 27.00
CA LEU A 102 1.13 12.48 25.59
C LEU A 102 1.37 13.98 25.30
N PRO A 103 2.36 14.35 24.45
CA PRO A 103 2.69 15.74 24.14
C PRO A 103 1.71 16.34 23.12
N ILE A 104 0.53 16.75 23.60
CA ILE A 104 -0.57 17.31 22.78
C ILE A 104 -0.12 18.52 21.95
N ALA A 105 0.77 19.35 22.50
CA ALA A 105 1.29 20.53 21.80
C ALA A 105 2.06 20.17 20.52
N ALA A 106 2.86 19.09 20.55
CA ALA A 106 3.60 18.63 19.38
C ALA A 106 2.66 18.12 18.27
N LEU A 107 1.59 17.42 18.67
CA LEU A 107 0.53 16.98 17.76
C LEU A 107 -0.19 18.16 17.10
N ALA A 108 -0.53 19.20 17.86
CA ALA A 108 -1.22 20.38 17.33
C ALA A 108 -0.36 21.14 16.29
N VAL A 109 0.93 21.30 16.56
CA VAL A 109 1.87 21.98 15.63
C VAL A 109 2.07 21.17 14.35
N ALA A 110 2.22 19.84 14.47
CA ALA A 110 2.32 18.97 13.30
C ALA A 110 1.07 19.05 12.41
N LEU A 111 -0.12 19.12 13.02
CA LEU A 111 -1.40 19.23 12.32
C LEU A 111 -1.56 20.58 11.61
N ALA A 112 -1.15 21.67 12.26
CA ALA A 112 -1.16 23.01 11.68
C ALA A 112 -0.21 23.14 10.48
N LEU A 113 1.01 22.60 10.58
CA LEU A 113 1.98 22.60 9.47
C LEU A 113 1.50 21.78 8.27
N SER A 114 0.88 20.62 8.53
CA SER A 114 0.26 19.80 7.48
C SER A 114 -0.88 20.53 6.76
N ALA A 115 -1.73 21.25 7.51
CA ALA A 115 -2.83 22.03 6.94
C ALA A 115 -2.32 23.20 6.09
N LEU A 116 -1.27 23.89 6.52
CA LEU A 116 -0.65 24.98 5.75
C LEU A 116 -0.04 24.47 4.42
N GLY A 117 0.61 23.30 4.43
CA GLY A 117 1.19 22.70 3.22
C GLY A 117 0.15 22.26 2.19
N ALA A 118 -1.06 21.90 2.63
CA ALA A 118 -2.15 21.47 1.76
C ALA A 118 -2.93 22.64 1.12
N ALA A 119 -2.79 23.86 1.64
CA ALA A 119 -3.58 25.02 1.24
C ALA A 119 -3.50 25.39 -0.27
N PRO A 120 -2.33 25.36 -0.94
CA PRO A 120 -2.25 25.74 -2.36
C PRO A 120 -3.00 24.78 -3.30
N GLY A 121 -3.09 23.49 -2.93
CA GLY A 121 -3.79 22.48 -3.73
C GLY A 121 -5.31 22.56 -3.62
N LEU A 122 -5.82 23.07 -2.49
CA LEU A 122 -7.25 23.25 -2.24
C LEU A 122 -7.84 24.42 -3.04
N VAL A 123 -7.05 25.48 -3.26
CA VAL A 123 -7.49 26.67 -4.01
C VAL A 123 -7.53 26.41 -5.52
N ALA A 124 -6.68 25.51 -6.04
CA ALA A 124 -6.61 25.18 -7.46
C ALA A 124 -7.60 24.07 -7.91
N GLY A 125 -8.21 23.32 -6.98
CA GLY A 125 -8.91 22.07 -7.26
C GLY A 125 -10.33 21.95 -6.69
N ALA A 126 -11.05 23.06 -6.49
CA ALA A 126 -12.33 23.07 -5.78
C ALA A 126 -13.46 22.22 -6.40
N SER A 127 -13.38 21.84 -7.68
CA SER A 127 -14.45 21.08 -8.36
C SER A 127 -14.31 19.55 -8.27
N GLY A 128 -13.19 19.00 -7.80
CA GLY A 128 -12.96 17.54 -7.65
C GLY A 128 -12.79 17.07 -6.20
N LEU A 129 -13.06 17.96 -5.25
CA LEU A 129 -12.66 17.77 -3.85
C LEU A 129 -13.42 16.62 -3.17
N LYS A 130 -14.69 16.39 -3.53
CA LYS A 130 -15.55 15.42 -2.87
C LYS A 130 -15.11 13.96 -3.13
N GLU A 131 -14.75 13.63 -4.37
CA GLU A 131 -14.25 12.29 -4.72
C GLU A 131 -12.81 12.04 -4.28
N SER A 132 -12.01 13.11 -4.20
CA SER A 132 -10.66 13.05 -3.64
C SER A 132 -10.68 12.86 -2.12
N TRP A 133 -11.67 13.46 -1.45
CA TRP A 133 -11.86 13.37 -0.01
C TRP A 133 -12.19 11.95 0.45
N ASP A 134 -13.08 11.23 -0.25
CA ASP A 134 -13.42 9.84 0.13
C ASP A 134 -12.24 8.86 -0.02
N ARG A 135 -11.31 9.14 -0.94
CA ARG A 135 -10.08 8.33 -1.10
C ARG A 135 -9.07 8.67 -0.01
N LEU A 136 -8.91 9.96 0.29
CA LEU A 136 -8.02 10.43 1.35
C LEU A 136 -8.49 9.94 2.73
N TRP A 137 -9.80 9.99 2.99
CA TRP A 137 -10.39 9.50 4.24
C TRP A 137 -10.15 8.00 4.44
N ARG A 138 -10.33 7.19 3.38
CA ARG A 138 -10.03 5.75 3.41
C ARG A 138 -8.55 5.48 3.65
N ALA A 139 -7.65 6.22 3.00
CA ALA A 139 -6.21 6.07 3.20
C ALA A 139 -5.80 6.45 4.64
N CYS A 140 -6.30 7.58 5.17
CA CYS A 140 -6.02 8.01 6.54
C CYS A 140 -6.58 7.04 7.58
N SER A 141 -7.78 6.50 7.36
CA SER A 141 -8.40 5.52 8.25
C SER A 141 -7.52 4.28 8.42
N VAL A 142 -6.94 3.75 7.33
CA VAL A 142 -6.05 2.59 7.41
C VAL A 142 -4.80 2.92 8.24
N VAL A 143 -4.15 4.05 7.95
CA VAL A 143 -2.92 4.47 8.65
C VAL A 143 -3.17 4.68 10.16
N VAL A 144 -4.28 5.32 10.52
CA VAL A 144 -4.66 5.51 11.94
C VAL A 144 -4.92 4.17 12.60
N GLN A 145 -5.62 3.25 11.94
CA GLN A 145 -5.93 1.94 12.49
C GLN A 145 -4.66 1.08 12.69
N THR A 146 -3.72 1.13 11.74
CA THR A 146 -2.41 0.46 11.88
C THR A 146 -1.57 1.10 12.97
N GLY A 147 -1.56 2.43 13.08
CA GLY A 147 -0.85 3.16 14.13
C GLY A 147 -1.39 2.86 15.53
N CYS A 148 -2.71 2.81 15.70
CA CYS A 148 -3.35 2.43 16.96
C CYS A 148 -3.07 0.97 17.34
N ALA A 149 -3.07 0.05 16.38
CA ALA A 149 -2.73 -1.35 16.62
C ALA A 149 -1.26 -1.50 17.10
N ILE A 150 -0.33 -0.77 16.49
CA ILE A 150 1.09 -0.79 16.88
C ILE A 150 1.31 -0.12 18.25
N ALA A 151 0.65 1.01 18.51
CA ALA A 151 0.76 1.72 19.79
C ALA A 151 0.14 0.94 20.96
N GLY A 152 -0.92 0.16 20.71
CA GLY A 152 -1.59 -0.65 21.72
C GLY A 152 -0.73 -1.80 22.28
N ASN A 153 0.23 -2.30 21.50
CA ASN A 153 1.01 -3.48 21.88
C ASN A 153 2.20 -3.19 22.82
N GLY A 154 2.47 -1.93 23.20
CA GLY A 154 3.43 -1.60 24.27
C GLY A 154 4.89 -2.05 24.05
N ALA A 155 5.24 -2.59 22.88
CA ALA A 155 6.47 -3.35 22.65
C ALA A 155 7.67 -2.52 22.20
N LEU A 156 7.54 -1.20 22.04
CA LEU A 156 8.57 -0.34 21.46
C LEU A 156 9.18 0.57 22.53
N SER A 157 10.15 0.06 23.29
CA SER A 157 10.90 0.86 24.25
C SER A 157 11.94 1.74 23.53
N GLY A 158 11.94 3.04 23.85
CA GLY A 158 13.06 3.97 23.69
C GLY A 158 13.36 4.52 22.28
N GLY A 159 13.66 3.67 21.30
CA GLY A 159 14.28 4.10 20.04
C GLY A 159 13.36 4.18 18.82
N LEU A 160 12.29 3.38 18.81
CA LEU A 160 11.43 3.19 17.62
C LEU A 160 10.27 4.19 17.53
N THR A 161 10.09 5.04 18.53
CA THR A 161 9.12 6.15 18.50
C THR A 161 9.49 7.23 17.50
N ALA A 162 10.77 7.35 17.11
CA ALA A 162 11.22 8.32 16.10
C ALA A 162 10.93 7.89 14.66
N LEU A 163 10.79 6.59 14.40
CA LEU A 163 10.59 6.01 13.08
C LEU A 163 9.30 6.49 12.38
N PRO A 164 8.14 6.58 13.07
CA PRO A 164 6.93 7.17 12.48
C PRO A 164 7.05 8.68 12.21
N TRP A 165 7.86 9.42 12.98
CA TRP A 165 8.16 10.83 12.67
C TRP A 165 9.04 10.97 11.43
N LEU A 166 9.99 10.05 11.27
CA LEU A 166 10.89 10.02 10.12
C LEU A 166 10.14 9.66 8.83
N SER A 167 9.18 8.73 8.88
CA SER A 167 8.32 8.40 7.74
C SER A 167 7.35 9.53 7.40
N ALA A 168 6.78 10.19 8.41
CA ALA A 168 5.94 11.36 8.20
C ALA A 168 6.74 12.50 7.54
N ALA A 169 7.94 12.79 8.02
CA ALA A 169 8.83 13.80 7.44
C ALA A 169 9.21 13.45 5.98
N LEU A 170 9.54 12.19 5.72
CA LEU A 170 9.87 11.71 4.37
C LEU A 170 8.70 11.91 3.40
N LEU A 171 7.47 11.56 3.81
CA LEU A 171 6.26 11.73 2.99
C LEU A 171 5.98 13.21 2.68
N VAL A 172 6.19 14.10 3.65
CA VAL A 172 6.05 15.55 3.42
C VAL A 172 7.07 16.04 2.39
N VAL A 173 8.33 15.62 2.50
CA VAL A 173 9.40 16.01 1.55
C VAL A 173 9.10 15.50 0.13
N VAL A 174 8.68 14.24 -0.01
CA VAL A 174 8.31 13.67 -1.31
C VAL A 174 7.12 14.40 -1.92
N GLY A 175 6.08 14.69 -1.12
CA GLY A 175 4.92 15.46 -1.57
C GLY A 175 5.30 16.86 -2.05
N LEU A 176 6.19 17.54 -1.31
CA LEU A 176 6.69 18.86 -1.67
C LEU A 176 7.47 18.84 -2.98
N GLY A 177 8.31 17.82 -3.19
CA GLY A 177 9.09 17.64 -4.42
C GLY A 177 8.21 17.45 -5.66
N ILE A 178 7.15 16.65 -5.56
CA ILE A 178 6.19 16.45 -6.67
C ILE A 178 5.41 17.75 -6.96
N ALA A 179 5.01 18.48 -5.92
CA ALA A 179 4.32 19.76 -6.07
C ALA A 179 5.22 20.81 -6.75
N TRP A 180 6.49 20.89 -6.34
CA TRP A 180 7.49 21.78 -6.95
C TRP A 180 7.79 21.42 -8.41
N GLY A 181 7.92 20.13 -8.73
CA GLY A 181 8.16 19.66 -10.10
C GLY A 181 7.07 20.11 -11.07
N ARG A 182 5.79 20.00 -10.66
CA ARG A 182 4.65 20.46 -11.47
C ARG A 182 4.53 21.98 -11.57
N GLY A 183 4.89 22.71 -10.53
CA GLY A 183 4.93 24.18 -10.56
C GLY A 183 5.93 24.72 -11.59
N ASN A 184 7.10 24.08 -11.70
CA ASN A 184 8.11 24.47 -12.68
C ASN A 184 7.67 24.22 -14.14
N GLU A 185 6.95 23.12 -14.42
CA GLU A 185 6.44 22.86 -15.77
C GLU A 185 5.40 23.89 -16.22
N LEU A 186 4.55 24.36 -15.30
CA LEU A 186 3.56 25.41 -15.58
C LEU A 186 4.20 26.80 -15.72
N SER A 187 5.24 27.08 -14.93
CA SER A 187 6.00 28.33 -15.03
C SER A 187 6.80 28.42 -16.36
N LEU A 188 7.36 27.31 -16.83
CA LEU A 188 8.11 27.26 -18.10
C LEU A 188 7.21 27.28 -19.34
N LYS A 189 5.98 26.75 -19.28
CA LYS A 189 5.02 26.80 -20.41
C LYS A 189 4.19 28.07 -20.51
N GLY A 190 4.07 28.85 -19.43
CA GLY A 190 3.28 30.09 -19.41
C GLY A 190 3.95 31.32 -20.05
N GLY A 191 5.27 31.25 -20.34
CA GLY A 191 6.06 32.42 -20.75
C GLY A 191 6.17 32.70 -22.25
N ILE A 192 5.78 31.78 -23.14
CA ILE A 192 6.05 31.91 -24.58
C ILE A 192 4.81 31.48 -25.36
N GLY A 193 3.99 32.44 -25.82
CA GLY A 193 2.94 32.08 -26.76
C GLY A 193 1.76 33.03 -26.99
N CYS A 194 1.74 34.25 -26.48
CA CYS A 194 0.89 35.31 -27.05
C CYS A 194 1.54 35.85 -28.32
N ALA A 195 1.67 35.01 -29.36
CA ALA A 195 2.06 35.43 -30.69
C ALA A 195 1.24 34.64 -31.71
N SER A 196 0.12 35.25 -32.13
CA SER A 196 -0.26 35.39 -33.53
C SER A 196 0.01 34.18 -34.45
N SER A 197 -1.02 33.47 -34.89
CA SER A 197 -1.39 33.48 -36.32
C SER A 197 -2.57 32.55 -36.64
N ARG A 198 -3.61 33.19 -37.18
CA ARG A 198 -4.47 32.75 -38.28
C ARG A 198 -4.82 31.26 -38.36
N SER A 199 -5.99 30.96 -37.81
CA SER A 199 -7.11 30.38 -38.56
C SER A 199 -6.82 30.03 -40.04
N ARG A 200 -6.62 28.74 -40.31
CA ARG A 200 -7.07 28.12 -41.56
C ARG A 200 -8.11 27.06 -41.22
N PRO A 201 -9.34 27.13 -41.77
CA PRO A 201 -10.32 26.07 -41.65
C PRO A 201 -9.84 24.86 -42.46
N VAL A 202 -9.54 23.76 -41.79
CA VAL A 202 -9.37 22.46 -42.44
C VAL A 202 -10.77 21.93 -42.73
N CYS A 203 -11.19 22.06 -43.98
CA CYS A 203 -12.30 21.30 -44.53
C CYS A 203 -11.91 19.81 -44.52
N CYS A 204 -12.42 19.03 -43.55
CA CYS A 204 -12.48 17.58 -43.70
C CYS A 204 -13.79 17.21 -44.40
N PRO A 205 -13.74 16.41 -45.48
CA PRO A 205 -14.92 15.97 -46.19
C PRO A 205 -15.72 14.97 -45.35
N ARG A 206 -17.02 15.26 -45.28
CA ARG A 206 -18.07 14.44 -44.69
C ARG A 206 -18.25 13.19 -45.57
N GLY A 207 -17.84 12.01 -45.08
CA GLY A 207 -18.29 10.74 -45.65
C GLY A 207 -17.20 9.69 -45.89
N ALA A 208 -16.86 8.93 -44.85
CA ALA A 208 -16.35 7.57 -45.01
C ALA A 208 -16.78 6.74 -43.79
N PRO A 209 -17.57 5.66 -43.96
CA PRO A 209 -17.87 4.75 -42.87
C PRO A 209 -16.64 3.89 -42.54
N PRO A 210 -16.31 3.66 -41.25
CA PRO A 210 -15.29 2.68 -40.89
C PRO A 210 -15.80 1.28 -41.27
N ARG A 211 -15.15 0.67 -42.26
CA ARG A 211 -15.38 -0.73 -42.62
C ARG A 211 -14.83 -1.63 -41.52
N CYS A 212 -15.72 -2.43 -40.93
CA CYS A 212 -15.41 -3.60 -40.14
C CYS A 212 -14.48 -4.53 -40.91
N SER A 213 -13.36 -4.93 -40.30
CA SER A 213 -12.60 -6.11 -40.72
C SER A 213 -12.25 -6.92 -39.48
N SER A 214 -13.09 -7.92 -39.20
CA SER A 214 -12.77 -9.05 -38.33
C SER A 214 -11.95 -10.07 -39.13
N PRO A 215 -10.79 -10.54 -38.63
CA PRO A 215 -10.26 -11.85 -38.96
C PRO A 215 -10.70 -12.81 -37.84
N ARG A 216 -11.77 -13.59 -38.01
CA ARG A 216 -11.81 -14.96 -38.57
C ARG A 216 -10.90 -15.95 -37.83
N SER A 217 -11.55 -16.73 -36.97
CA SER A 217 -11.23 -18.06 -36.45
C SER A 217 -10.05 -18.81 -37.08
N GLY A 218 -9.14 -19.29 -36.23
CA GLY A 218 -8.24 -20.41 -36.53
C GLY A 218 -8.28 -21.41 -35.37
N SER A 219 -9.12 -22.44 -35.52
CA SER A 219 -9.17 -23.65 -34.70
C SER A 219 -8.06 -24.62 -35.11
N ARG A 220 -7.34 -25.18 -34.14
CA ARG A 220 -6.89 -26.58 -34.12
C ARG A 220 -6.90 -27.08 -32.69
#